data_AF-A0A1B9HYJ3-F1
#
_entry.id   AF-A0A1B9HYJ3-F1
#
_cell.length_a   1.000
_cell.length_b   1.000
_cell.length_c   1.000
_cell.angle_alpha   90.00
_cell.angle_beta   90.00
_cell.angle_gamma   90.00
#
_symmetry.space_group_name_H-M   'P 1'
#
loop_
_entity.id
_entity.type
_entity.pdbx_description
1 polymer ?
#
loop_
_entity_poly.entity_id
_entity_poly.type
_entity_poly.pdbx_seq_one_letter_code
_entity_poly.pdbx_strand_id
1 'polypeptide(L)'
;MFRETNSATCGGGGISPTSGAAIWIADYMLQGVNPDNLRLYFHQGSIGNCAYCWWGTSNLFAPYYGAYLVTSASSGISNISALDDWSTSLAAYALYTENCNTPEKVVLINTDCYPNTTTTGRPSQTFDLSGLGDDCKSVKVKQLTAPFATSQQQLGQTPTLGGVSFDNTTCNAFGQESFKYADVSEGSAKVEVWSSEVVIVYTS
;
A
#
# COMPACT_ATOMS: atom_id res chain seq x y z
N MET A 1 3.21 -21.69 -1.06
CA MET A 1 3.00 -21.35 0.37
C MET A 1 4.30 -20.85 0.99
N PHE A 2 4.43 -19.54 1.20
CA PHE A 2 5.52 -18.97 2.00
C PHE A 2 5.15 -19.02 3.48
N ARG A 3 5.85 -19.88 4.24
CA ARG A 3 5.55 -20.12 5.67
C ARG A 3 6.23 -19.14 6.63
N GLU A 4 7.20 -18.39 6.13
CA GLU A 4 7.88 -17.32 6.86
C GLU A 4 8.46 -16.31 5.85
N THR A 5 8.17 -15.03 6.02
CA THR A 5 8.73 -13.94 5.20
C THR A 5 8.78 -12.65 6.02
N ASN A 6 9.71 -11.75 5.69
CA ASN A 6 9.68 -10.35 6.13
C ASN A 6 10.69 -9.50 5.33
N SER A 7 10.74 -8.20 5.62
CA SER A 7 11.57 -7.22 4.90
C SER A 7 13.08 -7.45 5.02
N ALA A 8 13.55 -7.98 6.15
CA ALA A 8 14.94 -8.33 6.37
C ALA A 8 15.09 -9.46 7.41
N THR A 9 16.20 -10.20 7.34
CA THR A 9 16.54 -11.27 8.29
C THR A 9 17.04 -10.69 9.63
N CYS A 10 17.22 -11.56 10.64
CA CYS A 10 17.85 -11.22 11.93
C CYS A 10 17.18 -10.05 12.69
N GLY A 11 15.85 -9.92 12.61
CA GLY A 11 15.09 -8.88 13.31
C GLY A 11 14.96 -7.55 12.55
N GLY A 12 15.66 -7.37 11.42
CA GLY A 12 15.39 -6.31 10.45
C GLY A 12 15.75 -4.87 10.87
N GLY A 13 16.85 -4.67 11.60
CA GLY A 13 17.26 -3.34 12.10
C GLY A 13 17.30 -2.22 11.03
N GLY A 14 16.95 -1.00 11.44
CA GLY A 14 17.06 0.22 10.64
C GLY A 14 15.92 0.47 9.65
N ILE A 15 15.72 -0.43 8.69
CA ILE A 15 14.79 -0.21 7.55
C ILE A 15 13.39 -0.76 7.78
N SER A 16 13.25 -1.80 8.59
CA SER A 16 12.00 -2.55 8.71
C SER A 16 10.85 -1.86 9.45
N PRO A 17 11.06 -0.91 10.38
CA PRO A 17 9.94 -0.24 11.06
C PRO A 17 9.42 0.96 10.25
N THR A 18 9.88 1.16 9.02
CA THR A 18 9.63 2.37 8.22
C THR A 18 8.42 2.26 7.29
N SER A 19 7.88 3.39 6.85
CA SER A 19 6.83 3.45 5.83
C SER A 19 7.25 2.80 4.51
N GLY A 20 8.53 2.85 4.14
CA GLY A 20 9.06 2.13 2.98
C GLY A 20 8.88 0.61 3.11
N ALA A 21 9.04 0.06 4.32
CA ALA A 21 8.74 -1.35 4.58
C ALA A 21 7.24 -1.67 4.47
N ALA A 22 6.36 -0.72 4.80
CA ALA A 22 4.92 -0.87 4.57
C ALA A 22 4.59 -0.98 3.07
N ILE A 23 5.23 -0.17 2.23
CA ILE A 23 5.07 -0.22 0.77
C ILE A 23 5.62 -1.54 0.23
N TRP A 24 6.79 -1.96 0.69
CA TRP A 24 7.37 -3.26 0.32
C TRP A 24 6.45 -4.42 0.70
N ILE A 25 5.84 -4.40 1.90
CA ILE A 25 4.85 -5.42 2.30
C ILE A 25 3.65 -5.42 1.37
N ALA A 26 3.12 -4.24 1.02
CA ALA A 26 1.96 -4.15 0.15
C ALA A 26 2.25 -4.75 -1.24
N ASP A 27 3.37 -4.35 -1.85
CA ASP A 27 3.82 -4.86 -3.13
C ASP A 27 4.10 -6.37 -3.08
N TYR A 28 4.84 -6.83 -2.06
CA TYR A 28 5.13 -8.26 -1.85
C TYR A 28 3.87 -9.11 -1.69
N MET A 29 2.86 -8.59 -0.98
CA MET A 29 1.58 -9.28 -0.82
C MET A 29 0.81 -9.38 -2.14
N LEU A 30 0.77 -8.30 -2.92
CA LEU A 30 0.07 -8.27 -4.21
C LEU A 30 0.74 -9.17 -5.26
N GLN A 31 2.07 -9.28 -5.26
CA GLN A 31 2.80 -10.25 -6.09
C GLN A 31 2.62 -11.69 -5.60
N GLY A 32 2.63 -11.87 -4.27
CA GLY A 32 2.66 -13.18 -3.65
C GLY A 32 1.31 -13.90 -3.62
N VAL A 33 0.20 -13.17 -3.60
CA VAL A 33 -1.14 -13.76 -3.58
C VAL A 33 -1.58 -14.13 -4.99
N ASN A 34 -1.70 -15.43 -5.23
CA ASN A 34 -2.17 -16.00 -6.49
C ASN A 34 -2.85 -17.36 -6.20
N PRO A 35 -3.47 -18.01 -7.20
CA PRO A 35 -4.15 -19.30 -6.99
C PRO A 35 -3.28 -20.39 -6.35
N ASP A 36 -1.96 -20.38 -6.57
CA ASP A 36 -1.02 -21.35 -6.00
C ASP A 36 -0.51 -20.95 -4.60
N ASN A 37 -0.76 -19.71 -4.18
CA ASN A 37 -0.27 -19.17 -2.93
C ASN A 37 -1.29 -18.24 -2.27
N LEU A 38 -2.28 -18.87 -1.64
CA LEU A 38 -3.40 -18.17 -0.99
C LEU A 38 -3.05 -17.49 0.34
N ARG A 39 -1.86 -17.75 0.90
CA ARG A 39 -1.48 -17.29 2.25
C ARG A 39 -0.01 -16.91 2.34
N LEU A 40 0.23 -15.77 2.97
CA LEU A 40 1.55 -15.27 3.33
C LEU A 40 1.63 -15.17 4.86
N TYR A 41 2.72 -15.68 5.43
CA TYR A 41 2.96 -15.64 6.87
C TYR A 41 4.16 -14.75 7.16
N PHE A 42 3.88 -13.53 7.61
CA PHE A 42 4.94 -12.58 7.99
C PHE A 42 5.48 -12.93 9.37
N HIS A 43 6.79 -13.13 9.47
CA HIS A 43 7.44 -13.48 10.73
C HIS A 43 7.23 -12.35 11.74
N GLN A 44 6.66 -12.68 12.88
CA GLN A 44 6.62 -11.82 14.05
C GLN A 44 7.57 -12.42 15.08
N GLY A 45 8.65 -11.71 15.39
CA GLY A 45 9.66 -12.17 16.33
C GLY A 45 9.21 -11.97 17.79
N SER A 46 10.18 -12.01 18.70
CA SER A 46 9.94 -11.64 20.10
C SER A 46 9.36 -10.23 20.17
N ILE A 47 8.15 -10.10 20.72
CA ILE A 47 7.42 -8.82 20.81
C ILE A 47 8.32 -7.78 21.50
N GLY A 48 8.56 -6.67 20.82
CA GLY A 48 9.45 -5.58 21.30
C GLY A 48 10.93 -5.72 20.93
N ASN A 49 11.35 -6.83 20.31
CA ASN A 49 12.72 -7.07 19.84
C ASN A 49 12.77 -7.53 18.37
N CYS A 50 11.85 -7.02 17.55
CA CYS A 50 11.79 -7.25 16.11
C CYS A 50 11.35 -5.97 15.41
N ALA A 51 12.22 -5.37 14.60
CA ALA A 51 11.95 -4.09 13.94
C ALA A 51 11.02 -4.24 12.73
N TYR A 52 10.90 -5.46 12.18
CA TYR A 52 9.95 -5.80 11.12
C TYR A 52 8.57 -6.19 11.62
N CYS A 53 8.37 -6.25 12.94
CA CYS A 53 7.08 -6.59 13.50
C CYS A 53 6.08 -5.48 13.22
N TRP A 54 4.83 -5.86 13.08
CA TRP A 54 3.77 -4.90 12.76
C TRP A 54 3.25 -4.22 14.03
N TRP A 55 3.44 -4.87 15.17
CA TRP A 55 3.10 -4.38 16.51
C TRP A 55 4.12 -4.86 17.54
N GLY A 56 4.18 -4.15 18.66
CA GLY A 56 4.97 -4.46 19.85
C GLY A 56 4.10 -4.46 21.10
N THR A 57 4.72 -4.41 22.28
CA THR A 57 3.99 -4.38 23.56
C THR A 57 3.19 -3.08 23.77
N SER A 58 3.65 -1.99 23.19
CA SER A 58 3.08 -0.64 23.38
C SER A 58 3.27 0.26 22.16
N ASN A 59 3.52 -0.33 21.00
CA ASN A 59 3.77 0.39 19.76
C ASN A 59 3.16 -0.36 18.57
N LEU A 60 2.68 0.39 17.58
CA LEU A 60 2.36 -0.11 16.26
C LEU A 60 3.39 0.45 15.28
N PHE A 61 3.79 -0.37 14.31
CA PHE A 61 4.86 -0.03 13.38
C PHE A 61 4.29 0.16 11.97
N ALA A 62 4.99 0.95 11.16
CA ALA A 62 4.55 1.27 9.80
C ALA A 62 4.22 0.05 8.91
N PRO A 63 4.93 -1.10 8.98
CA PRO A 63 4.55 -2.35 8.32
C PRO A 63 3.06 -2.74 8.38
N TYR A 64 2.39 -2.45 9.50
CA TYR A 64 0.96 -2.72 9.68
C TYR A 64 0.11 -2.07 8.58
N TYR A 65 0.48 -0.87 8.12
CA TYR A 65 -0.27 -0.13 7.12
C TYR A 65 -0.21 -0.78 5.73
N GLY A 66 0.89 -1.45 5.40
CA GLY A 66 1.01 -2.20 4.15
C GLY A 66 0.02 -3.35 4.12
N ALA A 67 -0.01 -4.12 5.20
CA ALA A 67 -0.95 -5.23 5.36
C ALA A 67 -2.40 -4.74 5.41
N TYR A 68 -2.67 -3.64 6.13
CA TYR A 68 -4.01 -3.05 6.22
C TYR A 68 -4.49 -2.53 4.86
N LEU A 69 -3.61 -1.91 4.07
CA LEU A 69 -3.92 -1.48 2.69
C LEU A 69 -4.32 -2.66 1.81
N VAL A 70 -3.51 -3.73 1.78
CA VAL A 70 -3.80 -4.87 0.91
C VAL A 70 -5.06 -5.60 1.36
N THR A 71 -5.29 -5.74 2.66
CA THR A 71 -6.51 -6.31 3.20
C THR A 71 -7.74 -5.47 2.83
N SER A 72 -7.62 -4.14 2.93
CA SER A 72 -8.69 -3.21 2.53
C SER A 72 -8.98 -3.28 1.03
N ALA A 73 -7.94 -3.35 0.20
CA ALA A 73 -8.06 -3.44 -1.25
C ALA A 73 -8.67 -4.79 -1.67
N SER A 74 -8.27 -5.88 -1.02
CA SER A 74 -8.68 -7.25 -1.36
C SER A 74 -10.05 -7.66 -0.82
N SER A 75 -10.70 -6.81 -0.01
CA SER A 75 -12.05 -7.10 0.48
C SER A 75 -13.02 -7.28 -0.69
N GLY A 76 -13.64 -8.46 -0.79
CA GLY A 76 -14.56 -8.84 -1.87
C GLY A 76 -13.88 -9.28 -3.17
N ILE A 77 -12.55 -9.26 -3.25
CA ILE A 77 -11.79 -9.57 -4.45
C ILE A 77 -11.51 -11.07 -4.54
N SER A 78 -11.62 -11.62 -5.75
CA SER A 78 -11.39 -13.04 -6.05
C SER A 78 -10.08 -13.29 -6.80
N ASN A 79 -9.60 -12.29 -7.55
CA ASN A 79 -8.41 -12.42 -8.38
C ASN A 79 -7.63 -11.11 -8.44
N ILE A 80 -6.30 -11.23 -8.53
CA ILE A 80 -5.36 -10.11 -8.65
C ILE A 80 -4.50 -10.37 -9.89
N SER A 81 -4.33 -9.35 -10.73
CA SER A 81 -3.42 -9.39 -11.87
C SER A 81 -2.44 -8.23 -11.77
N ALA A 82 -1.14 -8.51 -11.89
CA ALA A 82 -0.16 -7.46 -12.20
C ALA A 82 -0.47 -6.89 -13.59
N LEU A 83 -0.26 -5.59 -13.76
CA LEU A 83 -0.46 -4.84 -15.00
C LEU A 83 0.86 -4.33 -15.58
N ASP A 84 1.97 -4.58 -14.90
CA ASP A 84 3.31 -4.17 -15.27
C ASP A 84 4.26 -5.37 -15.38
N ASP A 85 5.49 -5.11 -15.83
CA ASP A 85 6.55 -6.11 -16.04
C ASP A 85 7.63 -6.08 -14.93
N TRP A 86 7.39 -5.30 -13.87
CA TRP A 86 8.28 -5.14 -12.72
C TRP A 86 9.68 -4.61 -13.07
N SER A 87 9.82 -3.91 -14.21
CA SER A 87 11.09 -3.36 -14.68
C SER A 87 11.42 -1.97 -14.12
N THR A 88 10.47 -1.34 -13.43
CA THR A 88 10.59 0.03 -12.92
C THR A 88 10.33 0.10 -11.41
N SER A 89 10.48 1.29 -10.82
CA SER A 89 10.08 1.55 -9.44
C SER A 89 8.55 1.70 -9.26
N LEU A 90 7.77 1.51 -10.32
CA LEU A 90 6.32 1.63 -10.33
C LEU A 90 5.71 0.24 -10.50
N ALA A 91 4.60 0.00 -9.82
CA ALA A 91 3.82 -1.22 -9.97
C ALA A 91 2.31 -0.92 -10.03
N ALA A 92 1.58 -1.77 -10.73
CA ALA A 92 0.12 -1.64 -10.87
C ALA A 92 -0.55 -3.01 -10.80
N TYR A 93 -1.61 -3.12 -10.01
CA TYR A 93 -2.36 -4.35 -9.80
C TYR A 93 -3.86 -4.13 -10.02
N ALA A 94 -4.46 -4.90 -10.91
CA ALA A 94 -5.91 -4.96 -11.09
C ALA A 94 -6.53 -6.01 -10.18
N LEU A 95 -7.58 -5.64 -9.46
CA LEU A 95 -8.28 -6.49 -8.50
C LEU A 95 -9.72 -6.71 -8.98
N TYR A 96 -10.10 -7.98 -9.15
CA TYR A 96 -11.35 -8.42 -9.77
C TYR A 96 -12.27 -9.16 -8.80
N THR A 97 -13.55 -8.86 -8.86
CA THR A 97 -14.59 -9.70 -8.25
C THR A 97 -14.86 -10.96 -9.08
N GLU A 98 -15.50 -11.94 -8.45
CA GLU A 98 -15.77 -13.23 -9.07
C GLU A 98 -16.64 -13.06 -10.32
N ASN A 99 -16.25 -13.71 -11.42
CA ASN A 99 -16.93 -13.65 -12.72
C ASN A 99 -16.99 -12.26 -13.38
N CYS A 100 -16.12 -11.32 -13.00
CA CYS A 100 -16.01 -9.99 -13.60
C CYS A 100 -14.76 -9.87 -14.48
N ASN A 101 -14.92 -9.29 -15.67
CA ASN A 101 -13.82 -9.01 -16.60
C ASN A 101 -13.27 -7.57 -16.47
N THR A 102 -13.88 -6.75 -15.63
CA THR A 102 -13.44 -5.39 -15.32
C THR A 102 -12.97 -5.35 -13.87
N PRO A 103 -11.82 -4.71 -13.58
CA PRO A 103 -11.36 -4.57 -12.20
C PRO A 103 -12.33 -3.70 -11.40
N GLU A 104 -12.60 -4.09 -10.16
CA GLU A 104 -13.33 -3.25 -9.20
C GLU A 104 -12.41 -2.20 -8.59
N LYS A 105 -11.13 -2.58 -8.39
CA LYS A 105 -10.09 -1.73 -7.82
C LYS A 105 -8.79 -1.90 -8.59
N VAL A 106 -7.99 -0.84 -8.61
CA VAL A 106 -6.61 -0.87 -9.07
C VAL A 106 -5.71 -0.34 -7.96
N VAL A 107 -4.64 -1.07 -7.62
CA VAL A 107 -3.62 -0.59 -6.69
C VAL A 107 -2.42 -0.09 -7.49
N LEU A 108 -2.01 1.14 -7.26
CA LEU A 108 -0.86 1.77 -7.91
C LEU A 108 0.19 2.09 -6.86
N ILE A 109 1.44 1.74 -7.16
CA ILE A 109 2.56 1.83 -6.21
C ILE A 109 3.66 2.67 -6.84
N ASN A 110 4.18 3.63 -6.08
CA ASN A 110 5.40 4.35 -6.41
C ASN A 110 6.47 4.09 -5.34
N THR A 111 7.44 3.23 -5.66
CA THR A 111 8.54 2.86 -4.78
C THR A 111 9.74 3.81 -4.84
N ASP A 112 9.68 4.88 -5.64
CA ASP A 112 10.71 5.92 -5.63
C ASP A 112 10.92 6.41 -4.19
N CYS A 113 12.18 6.43 -3.76
CA CYS A 113 12.51 6.71 -2.36
C CYS A 113 12.46 8.22 -2.10
N TYR A 114 11.60 8.64 -1.18
CA TYR A 114 11.57 10.00 -0.63
C TYR A 114 11.99 10.00 0.85
N PRO A 115 13.30 9.98 1.15
CA PRO A 115 13.79 9.94 2.54
C PRO A 115 13.71 11.31 3.23
N ASN A 116 13.81 11.29 4.55
CA ASN A 116 13.86 12.50 5.40
C ASN A 116 15.12 13.37 5.21
N THR A 117 16.07 12.95 4.39
CA THR A 117 17.26 13.72 4.01
C THR A 117 17.05 14.55 2.75
N THR A 118 15.93 14.38 2.05
CA THR A 118 15.62 15.12 0.82
C THR A 118 15.33 16.58 1.12
N THR A 119 15.93 17.49 0.34
CA THR A 119 15.74 18.94 0.46
C THR A 119 14.85 19.52 -0.63
N THR A 120 14.48 18.72 -1.63
CA THR A 120 13.57 19.09 -2.72
C THR A 120 12.13 18.68 -2.41
N GLY A 121 11.19 19.23 -3.18
CA GLY A 121 9.80 18.76 -3.17
C GLY A 121 9.72 17.26 -3.50
N ARG A 122 8.73 16.57 -2.94
CA ARG A 122 8.48 15.16 -3.25
C ARG A 122 8.06 15.06 -4.72
N PRO A 123 8.69 14.21 -5.55
CA PRO A 123 8.23 14.02 -6.92
C PRO A 123 6.98 13.12 -6.95
N SER A 124 6.30 13.11 -8.10
CA SER A 124 5.18 12.22 -8.39
C SER A 124 5.32 11.60 -9.77
N GLN A 125 4.63 10.48 -9.97
CA GLN A 125 4.50 9.79 -11.25
C GLN A 125 3.02 9.75 -11.61
N THR A 126 2.70 9.91 -12.89
CA THR A 126 1.33 9.86 -13.39
C THR A 126 1.06 8.49 -14.01
N PHE A 127 0.04 7.82 -13.50
CA PHE A 127 -0.50 6.60 -14.09
C PHE A 127 -1.68 6.97 -14.98
N ASP A 128 -1.66 6.48 -16.21
CA ASP A 128 -2.77 6.63 -17.16
C ASP A 128 -3.64 5.36 -17.12
N LEU A 129 -4.81 5.46 -16.50
CA LEU A 129 -5.77 4.37 -16.41
C LEU A 129 -6.79 4.52 -17.53
N SER A 130 -6.76 3.62 -18.50
CA SER A 130 -7.74 3.57 -19.59
C SER A 130 -8.71 2.40 -19.43
N GLY A 131 -9.80 2.40 -20.19
CA GLY A 131 -10.79 1.32 -20.17
C GLY A 131 -11.81 1.42 -19.03
N LEU A 132 -12.01 2.61 -18.45
CA LEU A 132 -12.97 2.86 -17.36
C LEU A 132 -14.43 2.94 -17.83
N GLY A 133 -14.66 2.87 -19.15
CA GLY A 133 -15.98 3.00 -19.77
C GLY A 133 -16.44 4.45 -19.90
N ASP A 134 -17.30 4.71 -20.89
CA ASP A 134 -17.72 6.07 -21.26
C ASP A 134 -18.67 6.73 -20.24
N ASP A 135 -19.34 5.91 -19.43
CA ASP A 135 -20.27 6.36 -18.40
C ASP A 135 -19.58 6.75 -17.09
N CYS A 136 -18.35 6.30 -16.87
CA CYS A 136 -17.57 6.67 -15.68
C CYS A 136 -17.10 8.12 -15.81
N LYS A 137 -17.41 8.95 -14.80
CA LYS A 137 -17.07 10.39 -14.79
C LYS A 137 -15.94 10.74 -13.82
N SER A 138 -15.76 9.96 -12.78
CA SER A 138 -14.66 10.10 -11.83
C SER A 138 -14.41 8.80 -11.10
N VAL A 139 -13.16 8.61 -10.67
CA VAL A 139 -12.74 7.50 -9.82
C VAL A 139 -12.37 8.00 -8.43
N LYS A 140 -12.67 7.22 -7.39
CA LYS A 140 -12.24 7.51 -6.02
C LYS A 140 -10.83 6.97 -5.82
N VAL A 141 -10.00 7.73 -5.09
CA VAL A 141 -8.61 7.39 -4.82
C VAL A 141 -8.36 7.46 -3.32
N LYS A 142 -7.95 6.34 -2.72
CA LYS A 142 -7.57 6.23 -1.30
C LYS A 142 -6.07 6.03 -1.18
N GLN A 143 -5.40 6.91 -0.43
CA GLN A 143 -3.94 7.04 -0.45
C GLN A 143 -3.32 6.52 0.86
N LEU A 144 -2.37 5.59 0.76
CA LEU A 144 -1.41 5.29 1.83
C LEU A 144 -0.18 6.18 1.68
N THR A 145 0.04 7.07 2.65
CA THR A 145 1.18 7.98 2.64
C THR A 145 1.71 8.25 4.04
N ALA A 146 2.94 8.76 4.10
CA ALA A 146 3.63 9.22 5.31
C ALA A 146 4.55 10.40 4.94
N PRO A 147 5.11 11.14 5.91
CA PRO A 147 6.02 12.26 5.60
C PRO A 147 7.24 11.86 4.76
N PHE A 148 7.80 10.67 4.97
CA PHE A 148 8.97 10.14 4.27
C PHE A 148 8.88 8.61 4.11
N ALA A 149 9.65 8.04 3.19
CA ALA A 149 9.93 6.60 3.15
C ALA A 149 10.48 6.08 4.49
N THR A 150 11.33 6.88 5.14
CA THR A 150 11.98 6.53 6.41
C THR A 150 11.10 6.83 7.64
N SER A 151 9.85 7.26 7.44
CA SER A 151 8.94 7.58 8.54
C SER A 151 8.64 6.37 9.42
N GLN A 152 8.65 6.59 10.74
CA GLN A 152 8.37 5.56 11.74
C GLN A 152 7.23 6.02 12.66
N GLN A 153 6.18 5.22 12.77
CA GLN A 153 5.00 5.55 13.56
C GLN A 153 5.33 5.78 15.05
N GLN A 154 6.13 4.90 15.64
CA GLN A 154 6.50 4.99 17.06
C GLN A 154 7.33 6.25 17.38
N LEU A 155 7.84 6.96 16.36
CA LEU A 155 8.52 8.25 16.49
C LEU A 155 7.60 9.44 16.16
N GLY A 156 6.29 9.21 16.03
CA GLY A 156 5.29 10.22 15.70
C GLY A 156 5.20 10.59 14.22
N GLN A 157 5.92 9.88 13.35
CA GLN A 157 5.86 10.07 11.89
C GLN A 157 4.82 9.13 11.29
N THR A 158 3.58 9.33 11.71
CA THR A 158 2.48 8.37 11.54
C THR A 158 2.03 8.28 10.08
N PRO A 159 2.07 7.08 9.46
CA PRO A 159 1.44 6.85 8.15
C PRO A 159 -0.08 6.99 8.25
N THR A 160 -0.73 7.25 7.12
CA THR A 160 -2.20 7.31 7.01
C THR A 160 -2.66 6.53 5.79
N LEU A 161 -3.80 5.83 5.88
CA LEU A 161 -4.52 5.29 4.73
C LEU A 161 -5.85 6.03 4.56
N GLY A 162 -5.94 6.91 3.57
CA GLY A 162 -7.11 7.76 3.35
C GLY A 162 -7.42 8.66 4.55
N GLY A 163 -6.40 9.20 5.22
CA GLY A 163 -6.56 10.05 6.40
C GLY A 163 -6.80 9.30 7.72
N VAL A 164 -6.86 7.96 7.71
CA VAL A 164 -6.98 7.12 8.91
C VAL A 164 -5.62 6.61 9.36
N SER A 165 -5.36 6.70 10.66
CA SER A 165 -4.18 6.18 11.36
C SER A 165 -4.58 5.26 12.51
N PHE A 166 -3.61 4.61 13.15
CA PHE A 166 -3.87 3.66 14.24
C PHE A 166 -3.11 4.02 15.50
N ASP A 167 -3.79 3.93 16.64
CA ASP A 167 -3.19 4.18 17.94
C ASP A 167 -2.10 3.15 18.26
N ASN A 168 -1.00 3.60 18.87
CA ASN A 168 0.18 2.78 19.14
C ASN A 168 -0.07 1.62 20.11
N THR A 169 -1.02 1.76 21.02
CA THR A 169 -1.24 0.78 22.09
C THR A 169 -2.46 -0.08 21.82
N THR A 170 -3.53 0.53 21.33
CA THR A 170 -4.84 -0.12 21.16
C THR A 170 -5.08 -0.61 19.74
N CYS A 171 -4.26 -0.18 18.77
CA CYS A 171 -4.51 -0.39 17.34
C CYS A 171 -5.87 0.17 16.86
N ASN A 172 -6.53 1.00 17.67
CA ASN A 172 -7.80 1.62 17.29
C ASN A 172 -7.55 2.63 16.17
N ALA A 173 -8.39 2.56 15.14
CA ALA A 173 -8.39 3.53 14.06
C ALA A 173 -8.82 4.91 14.59
N PHE A 174 -8.14 5.96 14.16
CA PHE A 174 -8.50 7.35 14.40
C PHE A 174 -8.27 8.20 13.16
N GLY A 175 -8.89 9.38 13.14
CA GLY A 175 -8.96 10.22 11.95
C GLY A 175 -10.28 10.06 11.20
N GLN A 176 -10.42 10.76 10.09
CA GLN A 176 -11.61 10.70 9.23
C GLN A 176 -11.21 10.11 7.88
N GLU A 177 -11.95 9.10 7.44
CA GLU A 177 -11.74 8.54 6.12
C GLU A 177 -12.02 9.59 5.04
N SER A 178 -11.08 9.70 4.12
CA SER A 178 -11.09 10.66 3.03
C SER A 178 -10.62 10.01 1.74
N PHE A 179 -11.17 10.52 0.64
CA PHE A 179 -10.86 10.09 -0.71
C PHE A 179 -10.49 11.32 -1.54
N LYS A 180 -9.51 11.17 -2.42
CA LYS A 180 -9.31 12.05 -3.55
C LYS A 180 -10.15 11.55 -4.72
N TYR A 181 -10.31 12.38 -5.73
CA TYR A 181 -11.02 12.05 -6.95
C TYR A 181 -10.15 12.38 -8.15
N ALA A 182 -10.17 11.52 -9.16
CA ALA A 182 -9.60 11.82 -10.47
C ALA A 182 -10.74 11.80 -11.50
N ASP A 183 -10.80 12.84 -12.32
CA ASP A 183 -11.81 12.95 -13.37
C ASP A 183 -11.51 11.95 -14.49
N VAL A 184 -12.57 11.40 -15.07
CA VAL A 184 -12.51 10.49 -16.21
C VAL A 184 -12.93 11.26 -17.46
N SER A 185 -12.06 11.25 -18.46
CA SER A 185 -12.33 11.80 -19.79
C SER A 185 -12.02 10.74 -20.83
N GLU A 186 -12.94 10.52 -21.77
CA GLU A 186 -12.78 9.53 -22.85
C GLU A 186 -12.39 8.14 -22.31
N GLY A 187 -13.08 7.71 -21.24
CA GLY A 187 -12.85 6.42 -20.59
C GLY A 187 -11.49 6.28 -19.91
N SER A 188 -10.76 7.38 -19.69
CA SER A 188 -9.42 7.37 -19.09
C SER A 188 -9.29 8.37 -17.93
N ALA A 189 -8.51 8.03 -16.91
CA ALA A 189 -8.19 8.89 -15.77
C ALA A 189 -6.68 8.93 -15.53
N LYS A 190 -6.18 10.12 -15.19
CA LYS A 190 -4.80 10.32 -14.76
C LYS A 190 -4.73 10.37 -13.25
N VAL A 191 -3.96 9.45 -12.66
CA VAL A 191 -3.78 9.35 -11.21
C VAL A 191 -2.33 9.64 -10.87
N GLU A 192 -2.10 10.69 -10.10
CA GLU A 192 -0.76 11.01 -9.59
C GLU A 192 -0.47 10.24 -8.30
N VAL A 193 0.67 9.55 -8.28
CA VAL A 193 1.17 8.82 -7.11
C VAL A 193 2.54 9.36 -6.75
N TRP A 194 2.64 9.94 -5.56
CA TRP A 194 3.87 10.58 -5.10
C TRP A 194 4.93 9.53 -4.73
N SER A 195 6.20 9.89 -4.75
CA SER A 195 7.27 8.98 -4.32
C SER A 195 7.03 8.48 -2.89
N SER A 196 7.20 7.17 -2.68
CA SER A 196 6.93 6.49 -1.41
C SER A 196 5.46 6.55 -1.01
N GLU A 197 4.60 6.17 -1.96
CA GLU A 197 3.15 6.18 -1.80
C GLU A 197 2.50 4.99 -2.51
N VAL A 198 1.34 4.59 -2.00
CA VAL A 198 0.45 3.60 -2.64
C VAL A 198 -0.95 4.17 -2.68
N VAL A 199 -1.67 3.98 -3.78
CA VAL A 199 -3.08 4.36 -3.88
C VAL A 199 -3.96 3.18 -4.29
N ILE A 200 -5.16 3.13 -3.73
CA ILE A 200 -6.27 2.28 -4.20
C ILE A 200 -7.19 3.18 -5.02
N VAL A 201 -7.37 2.85 -6.30
CA VAL A 201 -8.33 3.47 -7.20
C VAL A 201 -9.56 2.57 -7.28
N TYR A 202 -10.74 3.12 -7.01
CA TYR A 202 -12.02 2.40 -7.12
C TYR A 202 -12.63 2.72 -8.49
N THR A 203 -12.79 1.69 -9.32
CA THR A 203 -13.13 1.83 -10.74
C THR A 203 -14.58 1.44 -11.06
N SER A 204 -15.30 0.83 -10.11
CA SER A 204 -16.73 0.52 -10.19
C SER A 204 -17.42 0.70 -8.85
#